data_AF-A0A1C4UBK1-F1
#
_entry.id   AF-A0A1C4UBK1-F1
#
_cell.length_a   1.000
_cell.length_b   1.000
_cell.length_c   1.000
_cell.angle_alpha   90.00
_cell.angle_beta   90.00
_cell.angle_gamma   90.00
#
_symmetry.space_group_name_H-M   'P 1'
#
loop_
_entity.id
_entity.type
_entity.pdbx_description
1 polymer ?
#
loop_
_entity_poly.entity_id
_entity_poly.type
_entity_poly.pdbx_seq_one_letter_code
_entity_poly.pdbx_strand_id
1 'polypeptide(L)' 'MLACCVAYRLSRGHLVYALGARPPTRHVVRNAGVEIVCHALDLAADPSALLAHVRVLADEVTRESSGSEVD' A
#
# COMPACT_ATOMS: atom_id res chain seq x y z
N MET A 1 7.22 2.65 -9.05
CA MET A 1 6.50 2.86 -7.78
C MET A 1 7.20 3.90 -6.89
N LEU A 2 8.40 3.69 -6.31
CA LEU A 2 9.10 4.80 -5.58
C LEU A 2 9.34 6.02 -6.47
N ALA A 3 9.82 5.81 -7.70
CA ALA A 3 9.98 6.90 -8.67
C ALA A 3 8.66 7.65 -8.95
N CYS A 4 7.52 6.95 -8.90
CA CYS A 4 6.20 7.57 -9.05
C CYS A 4 5.88 8.44 -7.83
N CYS A 5 6.11 7.95 -6.61
CA CYS A 5 5.91 8.73 -5.39
C CYS A 5 6.79 10.00 -5.39
N VAL A 6 8.06 9.88 -5.77
CA VAL A 6 8.96 11.03 -5.90
C VAL A 6 8.48 12.02 -6.96
N ALA A 7 8.12 11.52 -8.15
CA ALA A 7 7.67 12.37 -9.27
C ALA A 7 6.37 13.13 -8.95
N TYR A 8 5.43 12.50 -8.24
CA TYR A 8 4.15 13.10 -7.86
C TYR A 8 4.13 13.69 -6.45
N ARG A 9 5.29 13.77 -5.77
CA ARG A 9 5.42 14.29 -4.39
C ARG A 9 4.48 13.62 -3.38
N LEU A 10 4.27 12.32 -3.54
CA LEU A 10 3.49 11.52 -2.59
C LEU A 10 4.38 11.13 -1.41
N SER A 11 3.90 11.37 -0.18
CA SER A 11 4.57 10.98 1.07
C SER A 11 4.51 9.47 1.34
N ARG A 12 3.60 8.76 0.66
CA ARG A 12 3.41 7.33 0.82
C ARG A 12 3.09 6.64 -0.51
N GLY A 13 3.44 5.35 -0.59
CA GLY A 13 2.99 4.46 -1.65
C GLY A 13 2.69 3.04 -1.14
N HIS A 14 1.84 2.32 -1.87
CA HIS A 14 1.47 0.94 -1.54
C HIS A 14 1.97 -0.05 -2.60
N LEU A 15 2.72 -1.06 -2.16
CA LEU A 15 3.15 -2.18 -2.99
C LEU A 15 2.29 -3.39 -2.65
N VAL A 16 1.81 -4.10 -3.67
CA VAL A 16 0.98 -5.30 -3.51
C VAL A 16 1.68 -6.44 -4.22
N TYR A 17 1.89 -7.55 -3.53
CA TYR A 17 2.62 -8.71 -4.06
C TYR A 17 1.92 -10.01 -3.70
N ALA A 18 2.02 -11.00 -4.59
CA ALA A 18 1.51 -12.34 -4.36
C ALA A 18 2.51 -13.14 -3.49
N LEU A 19 2.26 -13.24 -2.19
CA LEU A 19 3.14 -13.96 -1.25
C LEU A 19 2.37 -14.40 0.00
N GLY A 20 1.29 -15.14 -0.21
CA GLY A 20 0.47 -15.69 0.86
C GLY A 20 -0.09 -14.64 1.83
N ALA A 21 -0.71 -15.11 2.90
CA ALA A 21 -1.25 -14.24 3.93
C ALA A 21 -0.14 -13.78 4.88
N ARG A 22 0.24 -12.50 4.79
CA ARG A 22 1.24 -11.89 5.67
C ARG A 22 0.83 -10.47 6.07
N PRO A 23 1.09 -10.05 7.31
CA PRO A 23 0.86 -8.66 7.71
C PRO A 23 1.63 -7.68 6.82
N PRO A 24 1.10 -6.46 6.60
CA PRO A 24 1.79 -5.43 5.85
C PRO A 24 3.14 -5.07 6.49
N THR A 25 4.16 -4.85 5.66
CA THR A 25 5.47 -4.37 6.11
C THR A 25 5.63 -2.90 5.71
N ARG A 26 6.23 -2.08 6.57
CA ARG A 26 6.43 -0.65 6.34
C ARG A 26 7.90 -0.32 6.21
N HIS A 27 8.25 0.47 5.21
CA HIS A 27 9.62 0.94 4.97
C HIS A 27 9.63 2.44 4.73
N VAL A 28 10.49 3.17 5.43
CA VAL A 28 10.72 4.60 5.15
C VAL A 28 11.99 4.73 4.32
N VAL A 29 11.86 5.31 3.12
CA VAL A 29 12.99 5.57 2.23
C VAL A 29 13.72 6.82 2.72
N ARG A 30 14.86 6.62 3.38
CA ARG A 30 15.59 7.66 4.13
C ARG A 30 15.80 8.97 3.36
N ASN A 31 16.24 8.91 2.10
CA ASN A 31 16.59 10.10 1.33
C ASN A 31 15.42 10.71 0.54
N ALA A 32 14.25 10.09 0.60
CA ALA A 32 13.05 10.56 -0.09
C ALA A 32 11.92 10.91 0.89
N GLY A 33 12.01 10.50 2.16
CA GLY A 33 10.94 10.66 3.14
C GLY A 33 9.66 9.88 2.81
N VAL A 34 9.68 9.03 1.78
CA VAL A 34 8.51 8.26 1.32
C VAL A 34 8.36 7.00 2.15
N GLU A 35 7.17 6.79 2.72
CA GLU A 35 6.81 5.50 3.32
C GLU A 35 6.27 4.55 2.23
N ILE A 36 6.75 3.32 2.22
CA ILE A 36 6.24 2.24 1.37
C ILE A 36 5.57 1.22 2.27
N VAL A 37 4.28 0.99 2.06
CA VAL A 37 3.51 -0.07 2.70
C VAL A 37 3.42 -1.26 1.75
N CYS A 38 3.98 -2.38 2.16
CA CYS A 38 4.12 -3.61 1.39
C CYS A 38 3.05 -4.62 1.86
N HIS A 39 2.04 -4.83 1.03
CA HIS A 39 0.90 -5.74 1.25
C HIS A 39 1.09 -7.07 0.54
N ALA A 40 0.95 -8.18 1.29
CA ALA A 40 0.92 -9.52 0.72
C ALA A 40 -0.52 -9.94 0.42
N LEU A 41 -0.77 -10.44 -0.79
CA LEU A 41 -2.00 -11.12 -1.16
C LEU A 41 -1.74 -12.61 -1.29
N ASP A 42 -2.66 -13.39 -0.72
CA ASP A 42 -2.74 -14.83 -0.96
C ASP A 42 -3.61 -15.08 -2.19
N LEU A 43 -2.98 -15.29 -3.35
CA LEU A 43 -3.69 -15.61 -4.58
C LEU A 43 -4.18 -17.06 -4.64
N ALA A 44 -3.76 -17.92 -3.70
CA ALA A 44 -4.24 -19.29 -3.59
C ALA A 44 -5.49 -19.41 -2.71
N ALA A 45 -5.90 -18.32 -2.06
CA ALA A 45 -7.12 -18.28 -1.27
C ALA A 45 -8.38 -18.42 -2.13
N ASP A 46 -9.50 -18.71 -1.48
CA ASP A 46 -10.82 -18.66 -2.13
C ASP A 46 -11.06 -17.28 -2.77
N PRO A 47 -11.62 -17.19 -4.00
CA PRO A 47 -11.84 -15.92 -4.69
C PRO A 47 -12.63 -14.90 -3.88
N SER A 48 -13.61 -15.32 -3.08
CA SER A 48 -14.38 -14.40 -2.25
C SER A 48 -13.54 -13.80 -1.12
N ALA A 49 -12.64 -14.60 -0.53
CA ALA A 49 -11.70 -14.15 0.49
C ALA A 49 -10.66 -13.20 -0.10
N LEU A 50 -10.12 -13.51 -1.28
CA LEU A 50 -9.18 -12.62 -1.99
C LEU A 50 -9.82 -11.26 -2.30
N LEU A 51 -11.05 -11.26 -2.82
CA LEU A 51 -11.78 -10.02 -3.12
C LEU A 51 -12.10 -9.21 -1.87
N ALA A 52 -12.43 -9.87 -0.75
CA ALA A 52 -12.60 -9.19 0.54
C ALA A 52 -11.30 -8.52 0.97
N HIS A 53 -10.15 -9.19 0.82
CA HIS A 53 -8.85 -8.63 1.16
C HIS A 53 -8.48 -7.42 0.27
N VAL A 54 -8.76 -7.50 -1.03
CA VAL A 54 -8.56 -6.39 -1.97
C VAL A 54 -9.42 -5.19 -1.61
N ARG A 55 -10.68 -5.40 -1.17
CA ARG A 55 -11.55 -4.31 -0.70
C ARG A 55 -10.97 -3.60 0.52
N VAL A 56 -10.55 -4.36 1.54
CA VAL A 56 -9.92 -3.80 2.74
C VAL A 56 -8.68 -2.97 2.38
N LEU A 57 -7.85 -3.47 1.47
CA LEU A 57 -6.69 -2.75 0.98
C LEU A 57 -7.08 -1.45 0.25
N ALA A 58 -8.08 -1.51 -0.64
CA ALA A 58 -8.56 -0.32 -1.34
C ALA A 58 -9.08 0.75 -0.37
N ASP A 59 -9.84 0.34 0.64
CA ASP A 59 -10.35 1.23 1.68
C ASP A 59 -9.21 1.88 2.50
N GLU A 60 -8.15 1.13 2.81
CA GLU A 60 -6.94 1.68 3.46
C GLU A 60 -6.29 2.76 2.58
N VAL A 61 -6.06 2.46 1.29
CA VAL A 61 -5.43 3.40 0.35
C VAL A 61 -6.27 4.69 0.21
N THR A 62 -7.60 4.56 0.07
CA THR A 62 -8.48 5.72 -0.06
C THR A 62 -8.52 6.57 1.22
N ARG A 63 -8.57 5.94 2.40
CA ARG A 63 -8.56 6.67 3.67
C ARG A 63 -7.28 7.44 3.93
N GLU A 64 -6.15 6.99 3.37
CA GLU A 64 -4.87 7.66 3.55
C GLU A 64 -4.68 8.83 2.57
N SER A 65 -5.33 8.78 1.40
CA SER A 65 -5.27 9.86 0.39
C SER A 65 -5.97 11.15 0.81
N SER A 66 -6.87 11.11 1.79
CA SER A 66 -7.59 12.27 2.31
C SER A 66 -6.85 13.02 3.45
N GLY A 67 -5.63 12.59 3.80
CA GLY A 67 -4.84 13.14 4.90
C GLY A 67 -3.73 14.13 4.53
N SER A 68 -3.54 14.45 3.24
CA SER A 68 -2.50 15.35 2.76
C SER A 68 -3.08 16.69 2.27
N GLU A 69 -3.62 17.46 3.20
CA GLU A 69 -3.85 18.91 3.04
C GLU A 69 -3.76 19.56 4.44
N VAL A 70 -2.55 19.63 5.01
CA VAL A 70 -2.25 20.48 6.18
C VAL A 70 -0.82 20.98 6.08
N ASP A 71 -0.72 22.30 5.87
CA ASP A 71 0.38 23.27 6.11
C ASP A 71 1.74 23.06 5.41
#